data_AF-A0A7Z9SEP2-F1
#
_entry.id   AF-A0A7Z9SEP2-F1
#
_cell.length_a   1.000
_cell.length_b   1.000
_cell.length_c   1.000
_cell.angle_alpha   90.00
_cell.angle_beta   90.00
_cell.angle_gamma   90.00
#
_symmetry.space_group_name_H-M   'P 1'
#
loop_
_entity.id
_entity.type
_entity.pdbx_description
1 polymer ?
#
loop_
_entity_poly.entity_id
_entity_poly.type
_entity_poly.pdbx_seq_one_letter_code
_entity_poly.pdbx_strand_id
1 'polypeptide(L)'
;STEMSTLDSYCLVAGGNVAYDIYKPAFKPDATDQELIKTTRHGILLSWVLGFAMAISFDQMLGLWVFMASILISSVLAPILLGMYVPNFRKPLAGFLSAGLGLVSTVILNIYIMTNGVFDLEEETYIIDWFGIDFMLEFVMYITVPISLIGFFVGVLFDKGDHHE
;
A
#
# COMPACT_ATOMS: atom_id res chain seq x y z
N SER A 1 -1.05 28.25 -0.09
CA SER A 1 -2.30 27.99 0.66
C SER A 1 -2.97 26.70 0.18
N THR A 2 -3.01 26.42 -1.12
CA THR A 2 -3.59 25.18 -1.68
C THR A 2 -2.90 23.90 -1.16
N GLU A 3 -1.57 23.87 -1.13
CA GLU A 3 -0.79 22.70 -0.66
C GLU A 3 -1.01 22.36 0.83
N MET A 4 -1.15 23.39 1.67
CA MET A 4 -1.42 23.21 3.09
C MET A 4 -2.82 22.62 3.31
N SER A 5 -3.81 23.11 2.55
CA SER A 5 -5.18 22.58 2.63
C SER A 5 -5.29 21.14 2.13
N THR A 6 -4.51 20.73 1.12
CA THR A 6 -4.50 19.35 0.64
C THR A 6 -3.84 18.43 1.66
N LEU A 7 -2.68 18.82 2.20
CA LEU A 7 -1.98 18.05 3.24
C LEU A 7 -2.86 17.82 4.48
N ASP A 8 -3.52 18.87 4.98
CA ASP A 8 -4.40 18.78 6.14
C ASP A 8 -5.56 17.79 5.89
N SER A 9 -6.15 17.84 4.69
CA SER A 9 -7.24 16.95 4.30
C SER A 9 -6.78 15.49 4.24
N TYR A 10 -5.63 15.21 3.63
CA TYR A 10 -5.09 13.83 3.55
C TYR A 10 -4.71 13.29 4.92
N CYS A 11 -4.09 14.09 5.79
CA CYS A 11 -3.72 13.67 7.14
C CYS A 11 -4.97 13.37 7.99
N LEU A 12 -6.03 14.18 7.83
CA LEU A 12 -7.30 13.95 8.52
C LEU A 12 -7.95 12.63 8.08
N VAL A 13 -7.98 12.35 6.76
CA VAL A 13 -8.52 11.10 6.23
C VAL A 13 -7.70 9.90 6.71
N ALA A 14 -6.37 9.97 6.64
CA ALA A 14 -5.50 8.90 7.12
C ALA A 14 -5.67 8.65 8.63
N GLY A 15 -5.73 9.71 9.44
CA GLY A 15 -5.99 9.59 10.87
C GLY A 15 -7.38 9.02 11.18
N GLY A 16 -8.37 9.35 10.36
CA GLY A 16 -9.71 8.78 10.42
C GLY A 16 -9.69 7.26 10.17
N ASN A 17 -9.06 6.80 9.09
CA ASN A 17 -8.94 5.37 8.80
C ASN A 17 -8.27 4.61 9.96
N VAL A 18 -7.21 5.17 10.56
CA VAL A 18 -6.58 4.57 11.74
C VAL A 18 -7.55 4.45 12.92
N ALA A 19 -8.35 5.47 13.20
CA ALA A 19 -9.27 5.46 14.33
C ALA A 19 -10.48 4.52 14.11
N TYR A 20 -11.10 4.60 12.93
CA TYR A 20 -12.37 3.95 12.63
C TYR A 20 -12.20 2.55 12.04
N ASP A 21 -11.18 2.32 11.21
CA ASP A 21 -10.99 1.04 10.49
C ASP A 21 -10.00 0.12 11.19
N ILE A 22 -9.09 0.66 12.01
CA ILE A 22 -8.10 -0.13 12.75
C ILE A 22 -8.42 -0.14 14.25
N TYR A 23 -8.36 1.01 14.91
CA TYR A 23 -8.42 1.07 16.38
C TYR A 23 -9.76 0.56 16.95
N LYS A 24 -10.88 1.05 16.41
CA LYS A 24 -12.21 0.66 16.88
C LYS A 24 -12.46 -0.86 16.69
N PRO A 25 -12.38 -1.45 15.49
CA PRO A 25 -12.70 -2.86 15.31
C PRO A 25 -11.67 -3.81 15.94
N ALA A 26 -10.37 -3.46 15.95
CA ALA A 26 -9.33 -4.39 16.41
C ALA A 26 -9.00 -4.27 17.91
N PHE A 27 -9.05 -3.08 18.49
CA PHE A 27 -8.60 -2.84 19.87
C PHE A 27 -9.74 -2.51 20.83
N LYS A 28 -10.70 -1.69 20.42
CA LYS A 28 -11.79 -1.24 21.32
C LYS A 28 -13.10 -1.00 20.56
N PRO A 29 -13.93 -2.06 20.38
CA PRO A 29 -15.19 -1.96 19.63
C PRO A 29 -16.16 -0.93 20.21
N ASP A 30 -16.17 -0.79 21.54
CA ASP A 30 -17.03 0.15 22.29
C ASP A 30 -16.34 1.51 22.55
N ALA A 31 -15.37 1.90 21.71
CA ALA A 31 -14.70 3.19 21.85
C ALA A 31 -15.72 4.35 21.74
N THR A 32 -15.66 5.26 22.71
CA THR A 32 -16.52 6.44 22.73
C THR A 32 -16.06 7.49 21.71
N ASP A 33 -16.95 8.40 21.30
CA ASP A 33 -16.61 9.44 20.32
C ASP A 33 -15.41 10.30 20.73
N GLN A 34 -15.28 10.59 22.04
CA GLN A 34 -14.13 11.34 22.55
C GLN A 34 -12.81 10.57 22.42
N GLU A 35 -12.85 9.24 22.57
CA GLU A 35 -11.68 8.39 22.37
C GLU A 35 -11.32 8.32 20.88
N LEU A 36 -12.30 8.18 20.00
CA LEU A 36 -12.09 8.18 18.54
C LEU A 36 -11.46 9.49 18.08
N ILE A 37 -11.93 10.65 18.55
CA ILE A 37 -11.33 11.95 18.22
C ILE A 37 -9.86 12.02 18.69
N LYS A 38 -9.56 11.52 19.90
CA LYS A 38 -8.18 11.46 20.40
C LYS A 38 -7.32 10.54 19.53
N THR A 39 -7.82 9.37 19.17
CA THR A 39 -7.11 8.42 18.31
C THR A 39 -6.88 9.00 16.92
N THR A 40 -7.87 9.68 16.32
CA THR A 40 -7.72 10.38 15.04
C THR A 40 -6.59 11.40 15.10
N ARG A 41 -6.48 12.17 16.21
CA ARG A 41 -5.37 13.12 16.40
C ARG A 41 -4.00 12.44 16.45
N HIS A 42 -3.91 11.27 17.09
CA HIS A 42 -2.66 10.48 17.07
C HIS A 42 -2.39 9.91 15.67
N GLY A 43 -3.42 9.49 14.94
CA GLY A 43 -3.32 9.03 13.55
C GLY A 43 -2.85 10.14 12.59
N ILE A 44 -3.30 11.38 12.79
CA ILE A 44 -2.79 12.56 12.06
C ILE A 44 -1.30 12.73 12.30
N LEU A 45 -0.87 12.68 13.57
CA LEU A 45 0.54 12.82 13.94
C LEU A 45 1.39 11.69 13.34
N LEU A 46 0.89 10.45 13.39
CA LEU A 46 1.54 9.30 12.75
C LEU A 46 1.68 9.50 11.23
N SER A 47 0.63 9.96 10.57
CA SER A 47 0.62 10.23 9.12
C SER A 47 1.65 11.30 8.75
N TRP A 48 1.79 12.34 9.58
CA TRP A 48 2.82 13.37 9.42
C TRP A 48 4.23 12.81 9.53
N VAL A 49 4.50 12.00 10.56
CA VAL A 49 5.81 11.39 10.77
C VAL A 49 6.18 10.47 9.60
N LEU A 50 5.24 9.62 9.16
CA LEU A 50 5.46 8.72 8.03
C LEU A 50 5.64 9.49 6.72
N GLY A 51 4.81 10.50 6.45
CA GLY A 51 4.94 11.34 5.25
C GLY A 51 6.27 12.09 5.20
N PHE A 52 6.71 12.63 6.34
CA PHE A 52 8.02 13.30 6.43
C PHE A 52 9.18 12.30 6.25
N ALA A 53 9.09 11.12 6.86
CA ALA A 53 10.09 10.07 6.69
C ALA A 53 10.21 9.62 5.23
N MET A 54 9.08 9.50 4.53
CA MET A 54 9.06 9.21 3.10
C MET A 54 9.70 10.33 2.28
N ALA A 55 9.39 11.59 2.59
CA ALA A 55 9.92 12.75 1.86
C ALA A 55 11.45 12.86 1.93
N ILE A 56 12.08 12.45 3.04
CA ILE A 56 13.54 12.46 3.18
C ILE A 56 14.22 11.19 2.65
N SER A 57 13.46 10.12 2.36
CA SER A 57 14.00 8.84 1.92
C SER A 57 14.16 8.74 0.40
N PHE A 58 13.55 9.67 -0.35
CA PHE A 58 13.58 9.68 -1.81
C PHE A 58 14.31 10.94 -2.28
N ASP A 59 15.34 10.76 -3.10
CA ASP A 59 16.09 11.86 -3.70
C ASP A 59 15.30 12.58 -4.80
N GLN A 60 14.28 11.92 -5.35
CA GLN A 60 13.52 12.39 -6.50
C GLN A 60 12.01 12.16 -6.39
N MET A 61 11.26 13.10 -6.96
CA MET A 61 9.79 13.07 -6.96
C MET A 61 9.24 11.90 -7.79
N LEU A 62 9.91 11.52 -8.88
CA LEU A 62 9.49 10.40 -9.74
C LEU A 62 9.49 9.08 -8.95
N GLY A 63 10.59 8.78 -8.25
CA GLY A 63 10.68 7.56 -7.43
C GLY A 63 9.61 7.49 -6.34
N LEU A 64 9.32 8.61 -5.67
CA LEU A 64 8.26 8.68 -4.67
C LEU A 64 6.88 8.41 -5.30
N TRP A 65 6.62 8.99 -6.47
CA TRP A 65 5.36 8.80 -7.20
C TRP A 65 5.19 7.34 -7.65
N VAL A 66 6.22 6.74 -8.24
CA VAL A 66 6.23 5.32 -8.65
C VAL A 66 5.99 4.42 -7.44
N PHE A 67 6.64 4.69 -6.31
CA PHE A 67 6.46 3.93 -5.08
C PHE A 67 5.00 3.97 -4.59
N MET A 68 4.42 5.17 -4.50
CA MET A 68 3.03 5.35 -4.07
C MET A 68 2.04 4.67 -5.02
N ALA A 69 2.20 4.87 -6.34
CA ALA A 69 1.34 4.25 -7.34
C ALA A 69 1.43 2.72 -7.29
N SER A 70 2.65 2.19 -7.15
CA SER A 70 2.90 0.75 -7.08
C SER A 70 2.26 0.11 -5.86
N ILE A 71 2.32 0.77 -4.68
CA ILE A 71 1.69 0.27 -3.46
C ILE A 71 0.17 0.16 -3.66
N LEU A 72 -0.45 1.23 -4.17
CA LEU A 72 -1.90 1.28 -4.37
C LEU A 72 -2.35 0.22 -5.36
N ILE A 73 -1.73 0.17 -6.54
CA ILE A 73 -2.12 -0.75 -7.60
C ILE A 73 -1.88 -2.20 -7.15
N SER A 74 -0.70 -2.51 -6.62
CA SER A 74 -0.36 -3.89 -6.24
C SER A 74 -1.21 -4.39 -5.08
N SER A 75 -1.57 -3.53 -4.12
CA SER A 75 -2.30 -3.99 -2.92
C SER A 75 -3.82 -4.00 -3.11
N VAL A 76 -4.36 -3.16 -4.00
CA VAL A 76 -5.80 -2.88 -4.05
C VAL A 76 -6.46 -3.39 -5.33
N LEU A 77 -5.76 -3.39 -6.47
CA LEU A 77 -6.36 -3.70 -7.77
C LEU A 77 -6.99 -5.10 -7.81
N ALA A 78 -6.21 -6.13 -7.47
CA ALA A 78 -6.65 -7.52 -7.49
C ALA A 78 -7.84 -7.78 -6.54
N PRO A 79 -7.78 -7.43 -5.24
CA PRO A 79 -8.86 -7.76 -4.31
C PRO A 79 -10.15 -6.97 -4.58
N ILE A 80 -10.06 -5.70 -5.00
CA ILE A 80 -11.26 -4.91 -5.32
C ILE A 80 -11.93 -5.44 -6.59
N LEU A 81 -11.19 -5.59 -7.69
CA LEU A 81 -11.80 -6.03 -8.95
C LEU A 81 -12.39 -7.43 -8.83
N LEU A 82 -11.64 -8.38 -8.28
CA LEU A 82 -12.10 -9.76 -8.17
C LEU A 82 -13.20 -9.92 -7.10
N GLY A 83 -13.11 -9.23 -5.97
CA GLY A 83 -14.16 -9.25 -4.94
C GLY A 83 -15.46 -8.58 -5.37
N MET A 84 -15.38 -7.51 -6.17
CA MET A 84 -16.55 -6.79 -6.66
C MET A 84 -17.25 -7.53 -7.80
N TYR A 85 -16.49 -7.96 -8.82
CA TYR A 85 -17.06 -8.55 -10.05
C TYR A 85 -17.29 -10.06 -9.99
N VAL A 86 -16.61 -10.81 -9.11
CA VAL A 86 -16.75 -12.27 -9.00
C VAL A 86 -17.25 -12.66 -7.61
N PRO A 87 -18.58 -12.89 -7.44
CA PRO A 87 -19.18 -13.19 -6.14
C PRO A 87 -18.52 -14.37 -5.39
N ASN A 88 -18.10 -15.40 -6.12
CA ASN A 88 -17.46 -16.60 -5.55
C ASN A 88 -16.07 -16.33 -4.95
N PHE A 89 -15.46 -15.17 -5.26
CA PHE A 89 -14.13 -14.78 -4.78
C PHE A 89 -14.17 -13.81 -3.60
N ARG A 90 -15.36 -13.55 -3.03
CA ARG A 90 -15.54 -12.70 -1.83
C ARG A 90 -15.11 -13.43 -0.56
N LYS A 91 -13.81 -13.68 -0.47
CA LYS A 91 -13.18 -14.42 0.61
C LYS A 91 -12.23 -13.50 1.39
N PRO A 92 -12.42 -13.29 2.71
CA PRO A 92 -11.59 -12.38 3.49
C PRO A 92 -10.09 -12.70 3.39
N LEU A 93 -9.72 -13.98 3.37
CA LEU A 93 -8.32 -14.41 3.29
C LEU A 93 -7.70 -14.05 1.93
N ALA A 94 -8.46 -14.14 0.84
CA ALA A 94 -8.00 -13.76 -0.50
C ALA A 94 -7.67 -12.26 -0.58
N GLY A 95 -8.55 -11.43 -0.02
CA GLY A 95 -8.33 -9.99 0.08
C GLY A 95 -7.08 -9.66 0.90
N PHE A 96 -6.96 -10.26 2.09
CA PHE A 96 -5.85 -10.02 3.00
C PHE A 96 -4.50 -10.46 2.42
N LEU A 97 -4.42 -11.67 1.87
CA LEU A 97 -3.16 -12.18 1.28
C LEU A 97 -2.75 -11.40 0.04
N SER A 98 -3.70 -11.04 -0.82
CA SER A 98 -3.42 -10.24 -2.02
C SER A 98 -2.90 -8.86 -1.64
N ALA A 99 -3.59 -8.14 -0.76
CA ALA A 99 -3.18 -6.82 -0.31
C ALA A 99 -1.84 -6.85 0.44
N GLY A 100 -1.67 -7.82 1.34
CA GLY A 100 -0.44 -7.98 2.12
C GLY A 100 0.77 -8.32 1.23
N LEU A 101 0.64 -9.30 0.33
CA LEU A 101 1.73 -9.67 -0.58
C LEU A 101 2.03 -8.58 -1.60
N GLY A 102 1.01 -7.88 -2.10
CA GLY A 102 1.19 -6.71 -2.97
C GLY A 102 1.98 -5.59 -2.28
N LEU A 103 1.60 -5.23 -1.05
CA LEU A 103 2.28 -4.21 -0.26
C LEU A 103 3.72 -4.60 0.05
N VAL A 104 3.93 -5.79 0.63
CA VAL A 104 5.23 -6.26 1.08
C VAL A 104 6.19 -6.42 -0.10
N SER A 105 5.74 -7.01 -1.20
CA SER A 105 6.58 -7.14 -2.40
C SER A 105 6.99 -5.78 -2.95
N THR A 106 6.06 -4.82 -3.01
CA THR A 106 6.34 -3.46 -3.50
C THR A 106 7.40 -2.77 -2.65
N VAL A 107 7.25 -2.81 -1.33
CA VAL A 107 8.21 -2.19 -0.40
C VAL A 107 9.58 -2.84 -0.54
N ILE A 108 9.66 -4.17 -0.55
CA ILE A 108 10.93 -4.89 -0.62
C ILE A 108 11.64 -4.62 -1.96
N LEU A 109 10.93 -4.72 -3.09
CA LEU A 109 11.53 -4.52 -4.41
C LEU A 109 11.99 -3.08 -4.61
N ASN A 110 11.22 -2.07 -4.18
CA ASN A 110 11.65 -0.67 -4.27
C ASN A 110 12.91 -0.43 -3.43
N ILE A 111 12.94 -0.89 -2.18
CA ILE A 111 14.13 -0.76 -1.32
C ILE A 111 15.33 -1.47 -1.96
N TYR A 112 15.12 -2.66 -2.53
CA TYR A 112 16.16 -3.42 -3.20
C TYR A 112 16.74 -2.68 -4.42
N ILE A 113 15.89 -2.15 -5.29
CA ILE A 113 16.31 -1.39 -6.49
C ILE A 113 16.98 -0.08 -6.08
N MET A 114 16.45 0.65 -5.10
CA MET A 114 17.06 1.91 -4.63
C MET A 114 18.41 1.70 -3.94
N THR A 115 18.64 0.54 -3.31
CA THR A 115 19.89 0.24 -2.60
C THR A 115 20.96 -0.36 -3.52
N ASN A 116 20.58 -1.19 -4.49
CA ASN A 116 21.52 -1.93 -5.35
C ASN A 116 21.58 -1.42 -6.79
N GLY A 117 20.58 -0.66 -7.23
CA GLY A 117 20.54 -0.06 -8.56
C GLY A 117 21.46 1.15 -8.67
N VAL A 118 21.82 1.48 -9.91
CA VAL A 118 22.56 2.68 -10.26
C VAL A 118 21.56 3.76 -10.66
N PHE A 119 21.75 4.97 -10.13
CA PHE A 119 20.94 6.11 -10.51
C PHE A 119 21.40 6.66 -11.86
N ASP A 120 20.51 6.69 -12.83
CA ASP A 120 20.74 7.26 -14.16
C ASP A 120 20.15 8.68 -14.24
N LEU A 121 20.99 9.65 -14.59
CA LEU A 121 20.62 11.06 -14.70
C LEU A 121 19.82 11.38 -15.97
N GLU A 122 19.95 10.57 -17.03
CA GLU A 122 19.22 10.79 -18.28
C GLU A 122 17.77 10.33 -18.14
N GLU A 123 17.56 9.20 -17.47
CA GLU A 123 16.23 8.62 -17.22
C GLU A 123 15.59 9.08 -15.90
N GLU A 124 16.31 9.86 -15.08
CA GLU A 124 15.88 10.30 -13.74
C GLU A 124 15.32 9.15 -12.89
N THR A 125 16.00 7.99 -12.91
CA THR A 125 15.52 6.79 -12.22
C THR A 125 16.63 5.83 -11.81
N TYR A 126 16.28 4.88 -10.94
CA TYR A 126 17.16 3.79 -10.57
C TYR A 126 17.01 2.63 -11.54
N ILE A 127 18.14 2.19 -12.07
CA ILE A 127 18.23 1.06 -13.00
C ILE A 127 19.06 -0.03 -12.34
N ILE A 128 18.58 -1.26 -12.38
CA ILE A 128 19.34 -2.44 -11.97
C ILE A 128 19.53 -3.37 -13.16
N ASP A 129 20.76 -3.79 -13.40
CA ASP A 129 21.04 -4.82 -14.41
C ASP A 129 20.66 -6.19 -13.83
N TRP A 130 19.66 -6.82 -14.44
CA TRP A 130 19.30 -8.20 -14.16
C TRP A 130 19.54 -9.05 -15.40
N PHE A 131 20.65 -9.81 -15.37
CA PHE A 131 21.02 -10.74 -16.43
C PHE A 131 21.24 -10.07 -17.79
N GLY A 132 21.81 -8.85 -17.82
CA GLY A 132 22.00 -8.08 -19.05
C GLY A 132 20.74 -7.35 -19.54
N ILE A 133 19.73 -7.22 -18.68
CA ILE A 133 18.51 -6.46 -18.94
C ILE A 133 18.45 -5.31 -17.93
N ASP A 134 18.41 -4.09 -18.44
CA ASP A 134 18.22 -2.88 -17.65
C ASP A 134 16.79 -2.84 -17.12
N PHE A 135 16.63 -3.05 -15.81
CA PHE A 135 15.36 -3.01 -15.13
C PHE A 135 15.19 -1.70 -14.38
N MET A 136 14.31 -0.84 -14.88
CA MET A 136 14.03 0.47 -14.31
C MET A 136 13.02 0.37 -13.15
N LEU A 137 13.09 1.31 -12.21
CA LEU A 137 12.23 1.34 -11.01
C LEU A 137 10.73 1.31 -11.36
N GLU A 138 10.32 1.97 -12.45
CA GLU A 138 8.94 2.05 -12.93
C GLU A 138 8.35 0.68 -13.27
N PHE A 139 9.22 -0.28 -13.63
CA PHE A 139 8.83 -1.63 -14.01
C PHE A 139 8.52 -2.53 -12.81
N VAL A 140 8.69 -2.04 -11.58
CA VAL A 140 8.42 -2.82 -10.35
C VAL A 140 7.01 -3.43 -10.33
N MET A 141 6.02 -2.72 -10.90
CA MET A 141 4.63 -3.18 -10.97
C MET A 141 4.46 -4.45 -11.81
N TYR A 142 5.34 -4.69 -12.79
CA TYR A 142 5.31 -5.92 -13.59
C TYR A 142 5.61 -7.18 -12.76
N ILE A 143 6.21 -7.02 -11.58
CA ILE A 143 6.50 -8.12 -10.65
C ILE A 143 5.49 -8.13 -9.50
N THR A 144 5.21 -6.98 -8.90
CA THR A 144 4.39 -6.90 -7.67
C THR A 144 2.90 -7.18 -7.93
N VAL A 145 2.35 -6.77 -9.08
CA VAL A 145 0.96 -7.04 -9.44
C VAL A 145 0.69 -8.53 -9.64
N PRO A 146 1.53 -9.30 -10.39
CA PRO A 146 1.42 -10.75 -10.43
C PRO A 146 1.53 -11.41 -9.05
N ILE A 147 2.45 -10.96 -8.18
CA ILE A 147 2.58 -11.50 -6.82
C ILE A 147 1.27 -11.31 -6.03
N SER A 148 0.67 -10.12 -6.11
CA SER A 148 -0.62 -9.84 -5.49
C SER A 148 -1.75 -10.73 -6.03
N LEU A 149 -1.82 -10.93 -7.35
CA LEU A 149 -2.80 -11.82 -7.98
C LEU A 149 -2.61 -13.28 -7.55
N ILE A 150 -1.37 -13.77 -7.49
CA ILE A 150 -1.06 -15.10 -6.98
C ILE A 150 -1.53 -15.20 -5.52
N GLY A 151 -1.22 -14.20 -4.70
CA GLY A 151 -1.68 -14.10 -3.32
C GLY A 151 -3.20 -14.20 -3.18
N PHE A 152 -3.92 -13.52 -4.05
CA PHE A 152 -5.38 -13.59 -4.12
C PHE A 152 -5.88 -15.02 -4.38
N PHE A 153 -5.39 -15.66 -5.46
CA PHE A 153 -5.83 -17.01 -5.82
C PHE A 153 -5.44 -18.06 -4.78
N VAL A 154 -4.26 -17.91 -4.17
CA VAL A 154 -3.83 -18.72 -3.02
C VAL A 154 -4.84 -18.58 -1.89
N GLY A 155 -5.23 -17.36 -1.51
CA GLY A 155 -6.24 -17.15 -0.48
C GLY A 155 -7.62 -17.71 -0.85
N VAL A 156 -8.04 -17.61 -2.12
CA VAL A 156 -9.29 -18.23 -2.59
C VAL A 156 -9.27 -19.75 -2.43
N LEU A 157 -8.12 -20.38 -2.68
CA LEU A 157 -7.94 -21.83 -2.58
C LEU A 157 -7.95 -22.33 -1.13
N PHE A 158 -7.31 -21.59 -0.22
CA PHE A 158 -7.18 -21.99 1.19
C PHE A 158 -8.41 -21.67 2.04
N ASP A 159 -9.17 -20.65 1.66
CA ASP A 159 -10.38 -20.26 2.37
C ASP A 159 -11.54 -21.21 1.98
N LYS A 160 -11.59 -22.38 2.64
CA LYS A 160 -12.69 -23.34 2.54
C LYS A 160 -13.88 -22.79 3.32
N GLY A 161 -14.64 -21.94 2.61
CA GLY A 161 -15.82 -21.19 3.06
C GLY A 161 -16.51 -21.69 4.32
N ASP A 162 -16.47 -20.85 5.36
CA ASP A 162 -17.63 -20.75 6.26
C ASP A 162 -18.70 -19.95 5.52
N HIS A 163 -19.69 -20.67 4.99
CA HIS A 163 -20.97 -20.09 4.63
C HIS A 163 -21.63 -19.60 5.93
N HIS A 164 -21.36 -18.36 6.31
CA HIS A 164 -22.26 -17.64 7.20
C HIS A 164 -23.46 -17.19 6.36
N GLU A 165 -24.45 -18.07 6.28
CA GLU A 165 -25.86 -17.73 6.03
C GLU A 165 -26.42 -16.86 7.16
#